data_AF-A0AAW2MNJ9-F1
#
_entry.id   AF-A0AAW2MNJ9-F1
#
_cell.length_a   1.000
_cell.length_b   1.000
_cell.length_c   1.000
_cell.angle_alpha   90.00
_cell.angle_beta   90.00
_cell.angle_gamma   90.00
#
_symmetry.space_group_name_H-M   'P 1'
#
loop_
_entity.id
_entity.type
_entity.pdbx_description
1 polymer ?
#
loop_
_entity_poly.entity_id
_entity_poly.type
_entity_poly.pdbx_seq_one_letter_code
_entity_poly.pdbx_strand_id
1 'polypeptide(L)'
;MNETHLFTIRQKENEPLRDYMQRLVEAVHEVPHVNHELLARIIQQNLLPERFKESIAEKPPSTIEDLFMLSQKYIRIGESNALDHSLSGKRDGRV
;
A
#
# COMPACT_ATOMS: atom_id res chain seq x y z
N MET A 1 4.75 -3.01 -21.68
CA MET A 1 3.50 -3.11 -20.88
C MET A 1 2.63 -1.88 -21.20
N ASN A 2 1.32 -1.86 -20.92
CA ASN A 2 0.47 -0.68 -21.17
C ASN A 2 -0.28 -0.25 -19.90
N GLU A 3 -0.86 0.95 -19.89
CA GLU A 3 -1.54 1.53 -18.73
C GLU A 3 -2.69 0.66 -18.20
N THR A 4 -3.40 -0.04 -19.09
CA THR A 4 -4.50 -0.96 -18.70
C THR A 4 -4.00 -2.17 -17.91
N HIS A 5 -2.76 -2.63 -18.15
CA HIS A 5 -2.17 -3.71 -17.38
C HIS A 5 -1.99 -3.35 -15.90
N LEU A 6 -1.73 -2.07 -15.58
CA LEU A 6 -1.53 -1.63 -14.20
C LEU A 6 -2.79 -1.83 -13.34
N PHE A 7 -3.98 -1.77 -13.94
CA PHE A 7 -5.24 -2.07 -13.24
C PHE A 7 -5.37 -3.56 -12.85
N THR A 8 -4.60 -4.45 -13.47
CA THR A 8 -4.60 -5.88 -13.10
C THR A 8 -3.74 -6.17 -11.87
N ILE A 9 -2.86 -5.24 -11.48
CA ILE A 9 -1.99 -5.36 -10.30
C ILE A 9 -2.81 -5.03 -9.06
N ARG A 10 -3.56 -6.00 -8.54
CA ARG A 10 -4.38 -5.87 -7.33
C ARG A 10 -3.63 -6.35 -6.09
N GLN A 11 -3.88 -5.72 -4.95
CA GLN A 11 -3.43 -6.22 -3.65
C GLN A 11 -4.20 -7.50 -3.33
N LYS A 12 -3.48 -8.57 -2.97
CA LYS A 12 -4.09 -9.86 -2.60
C LYS A 12 -4.41 -9.86 -1.10
N GLU A 13 -5.40 -10.65 -0.67
CA GLU A 13 -5.88 -10.70 0.72
C GLU A 13 -4.76 -10.96 1.76
N ASN A 14 -3.79 -11.80 1.42
CA ASN A 14 -2.65 -12.15 2.29
C ASN A 14 -1.36 -11.44 1.89
N GLU A 15 -1.45 -10.34 1.14
CA GLU A 15 -0.30 -9.59 0.68
C GLU A 15 -0.16 -8.28 1.48
N PRO A 16 0.96 -8.10 2.19
CA PRO A 16 1.20 -6.86 2.92
C PRO A 16 1.34 -5.71 1.94
N LEU A 17 0.95 -4.51 2.39
CA LEU A 17 1.00 -3.29 1.59
C LEU A 17 2.39 -3.05 0.96
N ARG A 18 3.47 -3.41 1.67
CA ARG A 18 4.85 -3.33 1.17
C ARG A 18 5.04 -4.10 -0.14
N ASP A 19 4.60 -5.36 -0.16
CA ASP A 19 4.82 -6.25 -1.30
C ASP A 19 3.95 -5.84 -2.49
N TYR A 20 2.72 -5.41 -2.23
CA TYR A 20 1.86 -4.80 -3.24
C TYR A 20 2.50 -3.56 -3.88
N MET A 21 2.98 -2.62 -3.05
CA MET A 21 3.61 -1.39 -3.55
C MET A 21 4.88 -1.69 -4.35
N GLN A 22 5.67 -2.69 -3.95
CA GLN A 22 6.86 -3.13 -4.69
C GLN A 22 6.48 -3.61 -6.10
N ARG A 23 5.48 -4.50 -6.23
CA ARG A 23 5.01 -4.98 -7.54
C ARG A 23 4.44 -3.86 -8.41
N LEU A 24 3.73 -2.92 -7.81
CA LEU A 24 3.17 -1.79 -8.52
C LEU A 24 4.27 -0.88 -9.07
N VAL A 25 5.31 -0.59 -8.28
CA VAL A 25 6.48 0.20 -8.72
C VAL A 25 7.15 -0.46 -9.91
N GLU A 26 7.43 -1.76 -9.82
CA GLU A 26 8.04 -2.54 -10.91
C GLU A 26 7.20 -2.47 -12.19
N ALA A 27 5.88 -2.65 -12.09
CA ALA A 27 4.99 -2.55 -13.24
C ALA A 27 4.93 -1.14 -13.84
N VAL A 28 4.97 -0.09 -13.01
CA VAL A 28 4.99 1.31 -13.46
C VAL A 28 6.27 1.64 -14.22
N HIS A 29 7.43 1.09 -13.81
CA HIS A 29 8.69 1.29 -14.53
C HIS A 29 8.66 0.72 -15.97
N GLU A 30 7.84 -0.30 -16.21
CA GLU A 30 7.67 -0.95 -17.53
C GLU A 30 6.66 -0.23 -18.45
N VAL A 31 6.01 0.84 -17.97
CA VAL A 31 5.00 1.62 -18.70
C VAL A 31 5.47 3.06 -18.84
N PRO A 32 5.72 3.56 -20.08
CA PRO A 32 6.11 4.95 -20.27
C PRO A 32 4.96 5.91 -19.94
N HIS A 33 5.29 7.11 -19.46
CA HIS A 33 4.37 8.24 -19.27
C HIS A 33 3.22 8.03 -18.27
N VAL A 34 3.36 7.13 -17.29
CA VAL A 34 2.39 7.04 -16.18
C VAL A 34 2.40 8.34 -15.37
N ASN A 35 1.26 9.03 -15.34
CA ASN A 35 1.09 10.25 -14.55
C ASN A 35 0.53 9.96 -13.14
N HIS A 36 0.64 10.95 -12.25
CA HIS A 36 0.24 10.81 -10.85
C HIS A 36 -1.26 10.57 -10.66
N GLU A 37 -2.12 11.16 -11.49
CA GLU A 37 -3.58 10.96 -11.42
C GLU A 37 -3.97 9.51 -11.76
N LEU A 38 -3.37 8.96 -12.82
CA LEU A 38 -3.56 7.57 -13.21
C LEU A 38 -3.09 6.63 -12.10
N LEU A 39 -1.91 6.89 -11.53
CA LEU A 39 -1.36 6.08 -10.45
C LEU A 39 -2.24 6.10 -9.19
N ALA A 40 -2.79 7.27 -8.82
CA ALA A 40 -3.74 7.38 -7.71
C ALA A 40 -5.02 6.57 -7.98
N ARG A 41 -5.56 6.60 -9.20
CA ARG A 41 -6.73 5.81 -9.59
C ARG A 41 -6.47 4.30 -9.51
N ILE A 42 -5.31 3.85 -10.02
CA ILE A 42 -4.91 2.44 -9.94
C ILE A 42 -4.89 2.01 -8.47
N ILE A 43 -4.23 2.77 -7.61
CA ILE A 43 -4.12 2.45 -6.17
C ILE A 43 -5.48 2.42 -5.48
N GLN A 44 -6.35 3.40 -5.74
CA GLN A 44 -7.71 3.40 -5.19
C GLN A 44 -8.52 2.16 -5.62
N GLN A 45 -8.38 1.69 -6.86
CA GLN A 45 -9.11 0.52 -7.34
C GLN A 45 -8.52 -0.80 -6.82
N ASN A 46 -7.21 -0.85 -6.68
CA ASN A 46 -6.47 -2.09 -6.52
C ASN A 46 -6.07 -2.42 -5.08
N LEU A 47 -6.11 -1.45 -4.17
CA LEU A 47 -5.92 -1.70 -2.74
C LEU A 47 -7.11 -2.42 -2.12
N LEU A 48 -6.81 -3.27 -1.14
CA LEU A 48 -7.78 -3.77 -0.18
C LEU A 48 -8.41 -2.60 0.61
N PRO A 49 -9.64 -2.76 1.12
CA PRO A 49 -10.27 -1.76 1.99
C PRO A 49 -9.53 -1.67 3.33
N GLU A 50 -8.50 -0.83 3.38
CA GLU A 50 -7.66 -0.56 4.55
C GLU A 50 -7.49 0.95 4.77
N ARG A 51 -6.99 1.35 5.96
CA ARG A 51 -6.75 2.77 6.34
C ARG A 51 -5.94 3.56 5.32
N PHE A 52 -5.04 2.90 4.59
CA PHE A 52 -4.29 3.53 3.52
C PHE A 52 -5.19 3.96 2.35
N LYS A 53 -6.12 3.10 1.91
CA LYS A 53 -7.08 3.40 0.84
C LYS A 53 -7.99 4.57 1.21
N GLU A 54 -8.46 4.62 2.45
CA GLU A 54 -9.26 5.73 2.99
C GLU A 54 -8.49 7.06 2.94
N SER A 55 -7.21 7.05 3.32
CA SER A 55 -6.37 8.26 3.29
C SER A 55 -6.13 8.78 1.87
N ILE A 56 -6.02 7.89 0.89
CA ILE A 56 -5.89 8.28 -0.53
C ILE A 56 -7.20 8.91 -1.03
N ALA A 57 -8.36 8.46 -0.55
CA ALA A 57 -9.65 9.06 -0.89
C ALA A 57 -9.85 10.43 -0.22
N GLU A 58 -9.43 10.58 1.04
CA GLU A 58 -9.53 11.83 1.80
C GLU A 58 -8.58 12.92 1.25
N LYS A 59 -7.32 12.54 1.00
CA LYS A 59 -6.30 13.43 0.47
C LYS A 59 -5.53 12.75 -0.66
N PRO A 60 -6.00 12.88 -1.91
CA PRO A 60 -5.31 12.35 -3.07
C PRO A 60 -3.88 12.93 -3.16
N PRO A 61 -2.86 12.10 -3.45
CA PRO A 61 -1.50 12.58 -3.63
C PRO A 61 -1.39 13.45 -4.87
N SER A 62 -0.69 14.59 -4.77
CA SER A 62 -0.48 15.53 -5.87
C SER A 62 0.73 15.16 -6.73
N THR A 63 1.62 14.33 -6.20
CA THR A 63 2.80 13.84 -6.90
C THR A 63 3.00 12.34 -6.66
N ILE A 64 3.80 11.71 -7.53
CA ILE A 64 4.23 10.32 -7.35
C ILE A 64 5.04 10.17 -6.04
N GLU A 65 5.83 11.18 -5.68
CA GLU A 65 6.62 11.18 -4.44
C GLU A 65 5.73 11.24 -3.19
N ASP A 66 4.69 12.08 -3.18
CA ASP A 66 3.71 12.14 -2.08
C ASP A 66 3.05 10.79 -1.83
N LEU A 67 2.71 10.09 -2.91
CA LEU A 67 2.11 8.77 -2.85
C LEU A 67 3.08 7.75 -2.20
N PHE A 68 4.35 7.74 -2.61
CA PHE A 68 5.35 6.84 -2.02
C PHE A 68 5.68 7.19 -0.57
N MET A 69 5.70 8.47 -0.21
CA MET A 69 5.87 8.88 1.20
C MET A 69 4.69 8.42 2.05
N LEU A 70 3.46 8.56 1.52
CA LEU A 70 2.25 8.13 2.22
C LEU A 70 2.20 6.61 2.36
N SER A 71 2.56 5.84 1.32
CA SER A 71 2.61 4.38 1.42
C SER A 71 3.61 3.92 2.48
N GLN A 72 4.81 4.51 2.53
CA GLN A 72 5.81 4.20 3.55
C GLN A 72 5.34 4.50 4.98
N LYS A 73 4.57 5.57 5.18
CA LYS A 73 3.93 5.86 6.48
C LYS A 73 3.00 4.72 6.89
N TYR A 74 2.14 4.25 5.99
CA TYR A 74 1.16 3.20 6.29
C TYR A 74 1.78 1.81 6.40
N ILE A 75 2.81 1.50 5.62
CA ILE A 75 3.62 0.29 5.78
C ILE A 75 4.18 0.22 7.21
N ARG A 76 4.81 1.30 7.70
CA ARG A 76 5.33 1.33 9.07
C ARG A 76 4.25 1.19 10.14
N ILE A 77 3.09 1.83 9.96
CA ILE A 77 1.97 1.72 10.91
C ILE A 77 1.43 0.28 10.95
N GLY A 78 1.22 -0.35 9.79
CA GLY A 78 0.73 -1.72 9.69
C GLY A 78 1.71 -2.76 10.24
N GLU A 79 3.00 -2.63 9.87
CA GLU A 79 4.07 -3.51 10.35
C GLU A 79 4.31 -3.35 11.87
N SER A 80 4.19 -2.13 12.42
CA SER A 80 4.30 -1.90 13.86
C SER A 80 3.15 -2.51 14.66
N ASN A 81 1.92 -2.50 14.14
CA ASN A 81 0.75 -3.10 14.80
C ASN A 81 0.81 -4.65 14.77
N ALA A 82 1.41 -5.24 13.73
CA ALA A 82 1.63 -6.69 13.66
C ALA A 82 2.67 -7.19 14.69
N LEU A 83 3.68 -6.36 15.01
CA LEU A 83 4.67 -6.67 16.04
C LEU A 83 4.09 -6.56 17.47
N ASP A 84 3.20 -5.61 17.73
CA ASP A 84 2.53 -5.44 19.04
C ASP A 84 1.67 -6.65 19.42
N HIS A 85 0.91 -7.20 18.46
CA HIS A 85 0.09 -8.39 18.69
C HIS A 85 0.91 -9.66 18.92
N SER A 86 2.17 -9.69 18.45
CA SER A 86 3.08 -10.83 18.64
C SER A 86 3.81 -10.82 19.99
N LEU A 87 3.85 -9.67 20.69
CA LEU A 87 4.52 -9.50 21.98
C LEU A 87 3.58 -9.57 23.20
N SER A 88 2.26 -9.66 22.98
CA SER A 88 1.26 -9.81 24.05
C SER A 88 1.02 -11.26 24.50
N GLY A 89 1.97 -12.16 24.21
CA GLY A 89 2.01 -13.51 24.77
C GLY A 89 3.16 -13.64 25.75
N LYS A 90 2.84 -13.86 27.03
CA LYS A 90 3.71 -14.23 28.17
C LYS A 90 4.02 -13.12 29.19
N ARG A 91 3.02 -12.79 30.00
CA ARG A 91 3.22 -12.65 31.46
C ARG A 91 2.10 -13.38 32.19
N ASP A 92 2.04 -14.71 32.01
CA ASP A 92 1.47 -15.58 33.05
C ASP A 92 2.57 -15.78 34.09
N GLY A 93 2.29 -15.29 35.30
CA GLY A 93 3.20 -15.32 36.43
C GLY A 93 2.37 -15.21 37.70
N ARG A 94 1.46 -16.18 37.85
CA ARG A 94 0.74 -16.49 39.08
C ARG A 94 1.75 -16.97 40.13
N VAL A 95 1.86 -16.26 41.25
CA VAL A 95 1.87 -16.77 42.63
C VAL A 95 1.56 -15.64 43.60
#